data_AF-A0A440V6B5-F1
#
_entry.id   AF-A0A440V6B5-F1
#
_cell.length_a   1.000
_cell.length_b   1.000
_cell.length_c   1.000
_cell.angle_alpha   90.00
_cell.angle_beta   90.00
_cell.angle_gamma   90.00
#
_symmetry.space_group_name_H-M   'P 1'
#
loop_
_entity.id
_entity.type
_entity.pdbx_description
1 polymer ?
#
loop_
_entity_poly.entity_id
_entity_poly.type
_entity_poly.pdbx_seq_one_letter_code
_entity_poly.pdbx_strand_id
1 'polypeptide(L)'
;RLEKLREEVPAGVMELFAVPGLRPDKILKLHQALGVNSLAELEAAARADRIRPVKGLGASFQAKILQNLAIARGGETQLHL
;
A
#
# COMPACT_ATOMS: atom_id res chain seq x y z
N ARG A 1 -9.88 -13.31 26.84
CA ARG A 1 -9.84 -13.41 25.36
C ARG A 1 -9.48 -12.04 24.80
N LEU A 2 -8.20 -11.76 24.63
CA LEU A 2 -7.62 -10.45 24.34
C LEU A 2 -7.55 -10.19 22.82
N GLU A 3 -8.68 -10.29 22.13
CA GLU A 3 -8.74 -10.11 20.66
C GLU A 3 -9.20 -8.69 20.26
N LYS A 4 -9.40 -7.79 21.22
CA LYS A 4 -10.09 -6.49 21.01
C LYS A 4 -9.20 -5.23 21.00
N LEU A 5 -7.89 -5.38 20.84
CA LEU A 5 -7.00 -4.21 20.76
C LEU A 5 -5.86 -4.39 19.75
N ARG A 6 -6.15 -5.06 18.64
CA ARG A 6 -5.42 -4.91 17.37
C ARG A 6 -6.20 -4.02 16.38
N GLU A 7 -7.23 -3.32 16.87
CA GLU A 7 -8.26 -2.65 16.07
C GLU A 7 -7.94 -1.20 15.66
N GLU A 8 -6.90 -0.56 16.19
CA GLU A 8 -6.66 0.86 15.87
C GLU A 8 -5.65 1.11 14.74
N VAL A 9 -4.96 0.07 14.26
CA VAL A 9 -4.20 0.14 13.02
C VAL A 9 -4.50 -1.13 12.24
N PRO A 10 -5.32 -1.07 11.18
CA PRO A 10 -5.62 -2.24 10.34
C PRO A 10 -4.29 -2.86 9.91
N ALA A 11 -4.17 -4.19 9.99
CA ALA A 11 -2.95 -4.89 9.59
C ALA A 11 -2.49 -4.47 8.18
N GLY A 12 -3.44 -4.21 7.28
CA GLY A 12 -3.19 -3.70 5.93
C GLY A 12 -2.44 -2.36 5.90
N VAL A 13 -2.64 -1.46 6.87
CA VAL A 13 -1.93 -0.18 6.94
C VAL A 13 -0.47 -0.39 7.33
N MET A 14 -0.19 -1.33 8.22
CA MET A 14 1.19 -1.70 8.60
C MET A 14 1.95 -2.29 7.42
N GLU A 15 1.28 -3.10 6.59
CA GLU A 15 1.87 -3.66 5.37
C GLU A 15 2.19 -2.59 4.33
N LEU A 16 1.40 -1.50 4.24
CA LEU A 16 1.71 -0.36 3.36
C LEU A 16 3.03 0.32 3.75
N PHE A 17 3.39 0.35 5.04
CA PHE A 17 4.68 0.89 5.50
C PHE A 17 5.89 0.03 5.10
N ALA A 18 5.68 -1.27 4.87
CA ALA A 18 6.74 -2.17 4.42
C ALA A 18 7.11 -1.95 2.94
N VAL A 19 6.26 -1.27 2.17
CA VAL A 19 6.50 -1.01 0.75
C VAL A 19 7.49 0.15 0.58
N PRO A 20 8.65 -0.08 -0.08
CA PRO A 20 9.62 0.99 -0.32
C PRO A 20 9.00 2.17 -1.07
N GLY A 21 9.20 3.38 -0.55
CA GLY A 21 8.66 4.61 -1.14
C GLY A 21 7.26 5.01 -0.64
N LEU A 22 6.58 4.17 0.16
CA LEU A 22 5.37 4.56 0.90
C LEU A 22 5.74 5.18 2.24
N ARG A 23 5.86 6.51 2.23
CA ARG A 23 6.01 7.31 3.44
C ARG A 23 4.64 7.58 4.07
N PRO A 24 4.56 7.89 5.38
CA PRO A 24 3.30 8.21 6.05
C PRO A 24 2.48 9.29 5.32
N ASP A 25 3.14 10.30 4.72
CA ASP A 25 2.46 11.36 3.96
C ASP A 25 1.72 10.83 2.71
N LYS A 26 2.28 9.81 2.06
CA LYS A 26 1.71 9.20 0.86
C LYS A 26 0.62 8.21 1.21
N ILE A 27 0.81 7.43 2.27
CA ILE A 27 -0.22 6.53 2.80
C ILE A 27 -1.46 7.33 3.19
N LEU A 28 -1.28 8.44 3.92
CA LEU A 28 -2.40 9.30 4.31
C LEU A 28 -3.11 9.89 3.08
N LYS A 29 -2.37 10.33 2.07
CA LYS A 29 -2.97 10.83 0.81
C LYS A 29 -3.74 9.75 0.06
N LEU A 30 -3.21 8.53 -0.02
CA LEU A 30 -3.89 7.40 -0.65
C LEU A 30 -5.16 7.03 0.12
N HIS A 31 -5.09 7.02 1.45
CA HIS A 31 -6.23 6.78 2.31
C HIS A 31 -7.31 7.86 2.13
N GLN A 32 -6.93 9.15 2.17
CA GLN A 32 -7.87 10.27 2.02
C GLN A 32 -8.45 10.39 0.60
N ALA A 33 -7.64 10.18 -0.43
CA ALA A 33 -8.07 10.37 -1.82
C ALA A 33 -8.78 9.15 -2.40
N LEU A 34 -8.35 7.94 -2.03
CA LEU A 34 -8.79 6.69 -2.66
C LEU A 34 -9.39 5.68 -1.68
N GLY A 35 -9.31 5.93 -0.37
CA GLY A 35 -9.78 5.00 0.66
C GLY A 35 -8.86 3.80 0.87
N VAL A 36 -7.63 3.83 0.36
CA VAL A 36 -6.72 2.67 0.39
C VAL A 36 -6.17 2.45 1.79
N ASN A 37 -6.41 1.26 2.34
CA ASN A 37 -5.91 0.82 3.64
C ASN A 37 -5.30 -0.59 3.63
N SER A 38 -5.15 -1.22 2.46
CA SER A 38 -4.49 -2.53 2.28
C SER A 38 -3.62 -2.60 1.03
N LEU A 39 -2.67 -3.55 0.97
CA LEU A 39 -1.83 -3.80 -0.22
C LEU A 39 -2.66 -4.16 -1.46
N ALA A 40 -3.71 -4.97 -1.29
CA ALA A 40 -4.60 -5.36 -2.39
C ALA A 40 -5.33 -4.16 -3.00
N GLU A 41 -5.81 -3.23 -2.16
CA GLU A 41 -6.47 -2.01 -2.60
C GLU A 41 -5.49 -1.04 -3.25
N LEU A 42 -4.28 -0.91 -2.70
CA LEU A 42 -3.20 -0.14 -3.29
C LEU A 42 -2.90 -0.62 -4.70
N GLU A 43 -2.79 -1.95 -4.87
CA GLU A 43 -2.57 -2.56 -6.17
C GLU A 43 -3.72 -2.28 -7.13
N ALA A 44 -4.96 -2.50 -6.71
CA ALA A 44 -6.13 -2.25 -7.52
C ALA A 44 -6.21 -0.78 -7.97
N ALA A 45 -5.94 0.14 -7.05
CA ALA A 45 -5.87 1.57 -7.34
C ALA A 45 -4.73 1.92 -8.31
N ALA A 46 -3.57 1.29 -8.15
CA ALA A 46 -2.42 1.50 -9.03
C ALA A 46 -2.65 0.94 -10.44
N ARG A 47 -3.31 -0.23 -10.56
CA ARG A 47 -3.66 -0.83 -11.86
C ARG A 47 -4.77 -0.08 -12.58
N ALA A 48 -5.71 0.50 -11.83
CA ALA A 48 -6.81 1.30 -12.36
C ALA A 48 -6.42 2.75 -12.71
N ASP A 49 -5.12 3.11 -12.69
CA ASP A 49 -4.60 4.46 -12.91
C ASP A 49 -5.18 5.53 -11.96
N ARG A 50 -5.73 5.11 -10.81
CA ARG A 50 -6.40 6.00 -9.84
C ARG A 50 -5.41 6.80 -9.00
N ILE A 51 -4.15 6.37 -8.94
CA ILE A 51 -3.08 7.04 -8.17
C ILE A 51 -2.49 8.23 -8.94
N ARG A 52 -2.36 8.12 -10.27
CA ARG A 52 -1.84 9.16 -11.15
C ARG A 52 -2.52 10.54 -10.99
N PRO A 53 -3.86 10.67 -10.94
CA PRO A 53 -4.52 11.96 -10.77
C PRO A 53 -4.41 12.53 -9.35
N VAL A 54 -3.94 11.77 -8.37
CA VAL A 54 -3.78 12.25 -7.00
C VAL A 54 -2.61 13.22 -6.91
N LYS A 55 -2.90 14.45 -6.51
CA LYS A 55 -1.91 15.53 -6.37
C LYS A 55 -0.74 15.11 -5.46
N GLY A 56 0.47 15.12 -6.02
CA GLY A 56 1.71 14.76 -5.31
C GLY A 56 2.06 13.27 -5.31
N LEU A 57 1.25 12.42 -5.94
CA LEU A 57 1.60 11.01 -6.20
C LEU A 57 2.05 10.86 -7.66
N GLY A 58 1.22 11.19 -8.65
CA GLY A 58 1.63 11.23 -10.05
C GLY A 58 2.05 9.86 -10.64
N ALA A 59 2.31 9.85 -11.95
CA ALA A 59 2.57 8.61 -12.70
C ALA A 59 3.84 7.87 -12.23
N SER A 60 4.92 8.61 -11.94
CA SER A 60 6.19 8.01 -11.50
C SER A 60 6.07 7.28 -10.17
N PHE A 61 5.21 7.75 -9.27
CA PHE A 61 4.96 7.04 -8.01
C PHE A 61 4.15 5.77 -8.25
N GLN A 62 3.08 5.84 -9.05
CA GLN A 62 2.27 4.67 -9.39
C GLN A 62 3.11 3.55 -10.02
N ALA A 63 4.01 3.89 -10.95
CA ALA A 63 4.91 2.92 -11.56
C ALA A 63 5.84 2.25 -10.53
N LYS A 64 6.41 3.04 -9.60
CA LYS A 64 7.23 2.50 -8.50
C LYS A 64 6.45 1.58 -7.58
N ILE A 65 5.19 1.93 -7.28
CA ILE A 65 4.31 1.11 -6.44
C ILE A 65 4.03 -0.24 -7.11
N LEU A 66 3.67 -0.25 -8.40
CA LEU A 66 3.44 -1.50 -9.12
C LEU A 66 4.69 -2.38 -9.17
N GLN A 67 5.87 -1.79 -9.37
CA GLN A 67 7.14 -2.51 -9.33
C GLN A 67 7.41 -3.10 -7.94
N ASN A 68 7.27 -2.32 -6.87
CA ASN A 68 7.55 -2.77 -5.51
C ASN A 68 6.53 -3.81 -5.03
N LEU A 69 5.26 -3.71 -5.44
CA LEU A 69 4.24 -4.72 -5.15
C LEU A 69 4.50 -6.05 -5.86
N ALA A 70 5.05 -6.01 -7.09
CA ALA A 70 5.47 -7.22 -7.80
C ALA A 70 6.65 -7.89 -7.09
N ILE A 71 7.62 -7.11 -6.59
CA ILE A 71 8.76 -7.62 -5.83
C ILE A 71 8.31 -8.20 -4.48
N ALA A 72 7.42 -7.51 -3.75
CA ALA A 72 6.90 -7.97 -2.47
C ALA A 72 6.19 -9.33 -2.61
N ARG A 73 5.33 -9.51 -3.62
CA ARG A 73 4.69 -10.81 -3.89
C ARG A 73 5.65 -11.87 -4.43
N GLY A 74 6.66 -11.48 -5.19
CA GLY A 74 7.72 -12.41 -5.63
C GLY A 74 8.60 -12.88 -4.48
N GLY A 75 8.83 -12.02 -3.48
CA GLY A 75 9.62 -12.30 -2.28
C GLY A 75 8.88 -13.13 -1.23
N GLU A 76 7.55 -13.03 -1.15
CA GLU A 76 6.72 -13.81 -0.23
C GLU A 76 6.67 -15.32 -0.59
N THR A 77 7.25 -15.73 -1.72
CA THR A 77 7.51 -17.16 -2.01
C THR A 77 8.78 -17.69 -1.35
N GLN A 78 9.62 -16.87 -0.67
CA GLN A 78 10.93 -17.33 -0.17
C GLN A 78 11.21 -17.10 1.33
N LEU A 79 10.23 -16.68 2.15
CA LEU A 79 10.45 -16.53 3.60
C LEU A 79 9.31 -17.16 4.41
N HIS A 80 9.10 -18.45 4.17
CA HIS A 80 8.70 -19.41 5.20
C HIS A 80 9.62 -20.61 5.05
N LEU A 81 10.72 -20.60 5.81
CA LEU A 81 11.50 -21.78 6.16
C LEU A 81 11.58 -21.83 7.68
#